data_AF-A0A1I7UYD4-F1
#
_entry.id   AF-A0A1I7UYD4-F1
#
_cell.length_a   1.000
_cell.length_b   1.000
_cell.length_c   1.000
_cell.angle_alpha   90.00
_cell.angle_beta   90.00
_cell.angle_gamma   90.00
#
_symmetry.space_group_name_H-M   'P 1'
#
loop_
_entity.id
_entity.type
_entity.pdbx_description
1 polymer ?
#
loop_
_entity_poly.entity_id
_entity_poly.type
_entity_poly.pdbx_seq_one_letter_code
_entity_poly.pdbx_strand_id
1 'polypeptide(L)'
;MQEDMIGNRKKLSDDVRDFACYKIVTANMTASCIDFLDLYLPTVIQMTIEQVTPEGVCEANKCCPKDSVSALRDFSYQDIETQKCSSMNQLESYVSSHLIGSPIEKYWENSMTDSICSHSISYFKATCQQIMSSVAPRFVHLTADLARQNKFSQALNC
;
A
#
# COMPACT_ATOMS: atom_id res chain seq x y z
N MET A 1 11.09 4.21 -5.81
CA MET A 1 10.96 2.74 -5.67
C MET A 1 12.30 2.05 -5.45
N GLN A 2 13.27 2.11 -6.38
CA GLN A 2 14.56 1.45 -6.17
C GLN A 2 15.33 2.03 -4.98
N GLU A 3 15.29 3.36 -4.78
CA GLU A 3 15.81 4.01 -3.57
C GLU A 3 15.09 3.55 -2.29
N ASP A 4 13.77 3.32 -2.34
CA ASP A 4 12.99 2.83 -1.20
C ASP A 4 13.33 1.37 -0.86
N MET A 5 13.62 0.54 -1.87
CA MET A 5 14.04 -0.85 -1.69
C MET A 5 15.45 -0.93 -1.11
N ILE A 6 16.37 -0.06 -1.57
CA ILE A 6 17.71 0.05 -1.00
C ILE A 6 17.63 0.56 0.45
N GLY A 7 16.75 1.52 0.74
CA GLY A 7 16.52 2.01 2.10
C GLY A 7 16.01 0.95 3.07
N ASN A 8 15.21 -0.01 2.59
CA ASN A 8 14.62 -1.07 3.40
C ASN A 8 15.37 -2.41 3.36
N ARG A 9 16.47 -2.52 2.60
CA ARG A 9 17.20 -3.79 2.39
C ARG A 9 17.59 -4.52 3.66
N LYS A 10 17.95 -3.78 4.72
CA LYS A 10 18.35 -4.38 6.01
C LYS A 10 17.17 -5.07 6.68
N LYS A 11 16.03 -4.38 6.73
CA LYS A 11 14.79 -4.95 7.28
C LYS A 11 14.37 -6.19 6.50
N LEU A 12 14.43 -6.15 5.17
CA LEU A 12 14.13 -7.33 4.34
C LEU A 12 15.08 -8.50 4.62
N SER A 13 16.37 -8.22 4.83
CA SER A 13 17.36 -9.23 5.23
C SER A 13 17.03 -9.83 6.60
N ASP A 14 16.67 -8.99 7.57
CA ASP A 14 16.31 -9.41 8.92
C ASP A 14 15.04 -10.28 8.91
N ASP A 15 14.01 -9.89 8.14
CA ASP A 15 12.75 -10.63 8.02
C ASP A 15 12.96 -12.03 7.42
N VAL A 16 13.76 -12.14 6.35
CA VAL A 16 14.08 -13.42 5.70
C VAL A 16 14.93 -14.30 6.62
N ARG A 17 15.91 -13.71 7.32
CA ARG A 17 16.70 -14.42 8.33
C ARG A 17 15.80 -14.99 9.42
N ASP A 18 14.94 -14.16 9.99
CA ASP A 18 14.12 -14.58 11.12
C ASP A 18 13.13 -15.67 10.71
N PHE A 19 12.55 -15.56 9.52
CA PHE A 19 11.73 -16.63 8.97
C PHE A 19 12.53 -17.92 8.77
N ALA A 20 13.65 -17.88 8.05
CA ALA A 20 14.44 -19.08 7.78
C ALA A 20 14.98 -19.72 9.06
N CYS A 21 15.59 -18.92 9.94
CA CYS A 21 16.33 -19.41 11.10
C CYS A 21 15.46 -19.81 12.29
N TYR A 22 14.26 -19.24 12.42
CA TYR A 22 13.33 -19.60 13.51
C TYR A 22 12.14 -20.45 13.06
N LYS A 23 11.79 -20.50 11.76
CA LYS A 23 10.64 -21.27 11.27
C LYS A 23 11.00 -22.52 10.47
N ILE A 24 12.19 -22.58 9.86
CA ILE A 24 12.57 -23.68 8.96
C ILE A 24 13.61 -24.60 9.61
N VAL A 25 14.73 -24.05 10.08
CA VAL A 25 15.80 -24.86 10.67
C VAL A 25 15.52 -25.23 12.13
N THR A 26 16.11 -26.35 12.56
CA THR A 26 16.06 -26.84 13.93
C THR A 26 16.87 -25.96 14.88
N ALA A 27 16.51 -25.98 16.17
CA ALA A 27 17.08 -25.09 17.20
C ALA A 27 18.61 -25.15 17.32
N ASN A 28 19.22 -26.30 17.04
CA ASN A 28 20.68 -26.48 17.07
C ASN A 28 21.40 -25.79 15.90
N MET A 29 20.70 -25.40 14.84
CA MET A 29 21.24 -24.75 13.64
C MET A 29 20.92 -23.26 13.59
N THR A 30 20.04 -22.76 14.45
CA THR A 30 19.56 -21.37 14.43
C THR A 30 20.70 -20.35 14.54
N ALA A 31 21.67 -20.55 15.43
CA ALA A 31 22.80 -19.63 15.58
C ALA A 31 23.66 -19.54 14.30
N SER A 32 24.07 -20.70 13.76
CA SER A 32 24.86 -20.73 12.53
C SER A 32 24.07 -20.23 11.31
N CYS A 33 22.75 -20.41 11.29
CA CYS A 33 21.87 -19.85 10.26
C CYS A 33 21.84 -18.32 10.31
N ILE A 34 21.70 -17.74 11.52
CA ILE A 34 21.71 -16.30 11.73
C ILE A 34 23.03 -15.71 11.26
N ASP A 35 24.16 -16.28 11.71
CA ASP A 35 25.50 -15.81 11.33
C ASP A 35 25.71 -15.85 9.81
N PHE A 36 25.25 -16.92 9.16
CA PHE A 36 25.36 -17.08 7.71
C PHE A 36 24.52 -16.03 6.96
N LEU A 37 23.25 -15.85 7.34
CA LEU A 37 22.36 -14.94 6.64
C LEU A 37 22.71 -13.47 6.94
N ASP A 38 23.13 -13.13 8.15
CA ASP A 38 23.60 -11.77 8.47
C ASP A 38 24.82 -11.37 7.63
N LEU A 39 25.70 -12.33 7.32
CA LEU A 39 26.91 -12.07 6.55
C LEU A 39 26.64 -11.90 5.05
N TYR A 40 25.80 -12.75 4.46
CA TYR A 40 25.66 -12.82 2.99
C TYR A 40 24.38 -12.17 2.46
N LEU A 41 23.27 -12.30 3.19
CA LEU A 41 21.95 -11.95 2.68
C LEU A 41 21.78 -10.45 2.36
N PRO A 42 22.31 -9.49 3.14
CA PRO A 42 22.20 -8.08 2.81
C PRO A 42 22.81 -7.72 1.44
N THR A 43 23.91 -8.39 1.09
CA THR A 43 24.62 -8.18 -0.18
C THR A 43 23.87 -8.84 -1.34
N VAL A 44 23.38 -10.06 -1.15
CA VAL A 44 22.55 -10.75 -2.15
C VAL A 44 21.28 -9.95 -2.44
N ILE A 45 20.62 -9.41 -1.42
CA ILE A 45 19.44 -8.55 -1.59
C ILE A 45 19.79 -7.28 -2.37
N GLN A 46 20.93 -6.64 -2.05
CA GLN A 46 21.38 -5.44 -2.78
C GLN A 46 21.59 -5.72 -4.28
N MET A 47 22.36 -6.76 -4.59
CA MET A 47 22.62 -7.17 -5.97
C MET A 47 21.33 -7.56 -6.71
N THR A 48 20.36 -8.13 -6.00
CA THR A 48 19.05 -8.48 -6.57
C THR A 48 18.27 -7.21 -6.90
N ILE A 49 18.19 -6.24 -5.98
CA ILE A 49 17.51 -4.95 -6.17
C ILE A 49 18.11 -4.18 -7.36
N GLU A 50 19.43 -4.26 -7.54
CA GLU A 50 20.12 -3.61 -8.66
C GLU A 50 19.80 -4.25 -10.02
N GLN A 51 19.48 -5.54 -10.04
CA GLN A 51 19.20 -6.29 -11.26
C GLN A 51 17.72 -6.30 -11.66
N VAL A 52 16.81 -5.99 -10.72
CA VAL A 52 15.36 -5.97 -11.00
C VAL A 52 14.86 -4.54 -11.14
N THR A 53 14.12 -4.27 -12.22
CA THR A 53 13.38 -3.02 -12.37
C THR A 53 11.95 -3.20 -11.85
N PRO A 54 11.34 -2.15 -11.28
CA PRO A 54 9.92 -2.14 -10.95
C PRO A 54 9.02 -2.65 -12.07
N GLU A 55 9.28 -2.20 -13.30
CA GLU A 55 8.55 -2.60 -14.50
C GLU A 55 8.71 -4.09 -14.78
N GLY A 56 9.94 -4.63 -14.68
CA GLY A 56 10.20 -6.05 -14.90
C GLY A 56 9.53 -6.95 -13.87
N VAL A 57 9.49 -6.52 -12.60
CA VAL A 57 8.74 -7.23 -11.54
C VAL A 57 7.24 -7.16 -11.81
N CYS A 58 6.74 -6.00 -12.22
CA CYS A 58 5.33 -5.80 -12.57
C CYS A 58 4.90 -6.65 -13.77
N GLU A 59 5.72 -6.74 -14.81
CA GLU A 59 5.47 -7.59 -15.98
C GLU A 59 5.52 -9.08 -15.61
N ALA A 60 6.53 -9.51 -14.85
CA ALA A 60 6.67 -10.90 -14.41
C ALA A 60 5.48 -11.35 -13.54
N ASN A 61 4.95 -10.45 -12.70
CA ASN A 61 3.80 -10.72 -11.82
C ASN A 61 2.46 -10.31 -12.44
N LYS A 62 2.45 -9.81 -13.70
CA LYS A 62 1.25 -9.29 -14.40
C LYS A 62 0.48 -8.22 -13.62
N CYS A 63 1.17 -7.45 -12.78
CA CYS A 63 0.59 -6.42 -11.93
C CYS A 63 0.21 -5.15 -12.71
N CYS A 64 0.87 -4.88 -13.85
CA CYS A 64 0.46 -3.84 -14.79
C CYS A 64 0.09 -4.48 -16.13
N PRO A 65 -1.21 -4.73 -16.40
CA PRO A 65 -1.65 -4.99 -17.76
C PRO A 65 -1.15 -3.84 -18.66
N LYS A 66 -0.51 -4.16 -19.79
CA LYS A 66 -0.08 -3.15 -20.78
C LYS A 66 -1.22 -2.22 -21.20
N ASP A 67 -2.46 -2.68 -21.03
CA ASP A 67 -3.71 -2.02 -21.38
C ASP A 67 -4.52 -1.46 -20.18
N SER A 68 -3.92 -1.40 -18.99
CA SER A 68 -4.63 -0.98 -17.76
C SER A 68 -5.18 0.46 -17.82
N VAL A 69 -4.69 1.29 -18.73
CA VAL A 69 -5.13 2.68 -18.93
C VAL A 69 -5.77 2.90 -20.31
N SER A 70 -5.66 1.96 -21.25
CA SER A 70 -6.31 2.11 -22.57
C SER A 70 -7.83 2.16 -22.42
N ALA A 71 -8.41 1.31 -21.57
CA ALA A 71 -9.83 1.37 -21.25
C ALA A 71 -10.26 2.72 -20.66
N LEU A 72 -9.40 3.39 -19.87
CA LEU A 72 -9.67 4.73 -19.32
C LEU A 72 -9.58 5.84 -20.37
N ARG A 73 -8.80 5.64 -21.45
CA ARG A 73 -8.65 6.59 -22.56
C ARG A 73 -9.79 6.50 -23.58
N ASP A 74 -10.51 5.38 -23.60
CA ASP A 74 -11.62 5.13 -24.52
C ASP A 74 -12.97 5.67 -24.02
N PHE A 75 -13.08 6.11 -22.76
CA PHE A 75 -14.31 6.73 -22.25
C PHE A 75 -14.50 8.13 -22.83
N SER A 76 -15.61 8.33 -23.55
CA SER A 76 -16.06 9.69 -23.88
C SER A 76 -16.63 10.41 -22.66
N TYR A 77 -16.74 11.73 -22.72
CA TYR A 77 -17.43 12.51 -21.68
C TYR A 77 -18.87 12.01 -21.45
N GLN A 78 -19.57 11.58 -22.50
CA GLN A 78 -20.92 11.03 -22.40
C GLN A 78 -20.94 9.67 -21.69
N ASP A 79 -19.93 8.83 -21.91
CA ASP A 79 -19.82 7.53 -21.23
C ASP A 79 -19.55 7.73 -19.73
N ILE A 80 -18.74 8.73 -19.37
CA ILE A 80 -18.53 9.11 -17.97
C ILE A 80 -19.82 9.65 -17.37
N GLU A 81 -20.55 10.50 -18.09
CA GLU A 81 -21.78 11.12 -17.59
C GLU A 81 -22.90 10.10 -17.33
N THR A 82 -23.00 9.08 -18.18
CA THR A 82 -23.99 7.99 -18.01
C THR A 82 -23.60 7.03 -16.88
N GLN A 83 -22.30 6.76 -16.71
CA GLN A 83 -21.83 5.75 -15.77
C GLN A 83 -21.52 6.31 -14.37
N LYS A 84 -21.23 7.62 -14.24
CA LYS A 84 -20.79 8.24 -12.97
C LYS A 84 -21.73 7.91 -11.80
N CYS A 85 -23.04 7.91 -12.01
CA CYS A 85 -24.00 7.65 -10.95
C CYS A 85 -24.06 6.17 -10.57
N SER A 86 -24.06 5.25 -11.55
CA SER A 86 -24.05 3.81 -11.28
C SER A 86 -22.77 3.39 -10.54
N SER A 87 -21.61 3.87 -11.00
CA SER A 87 -20.32 3.61 -10.37
C SER A 87 -20.21 4.23 -8.98
N MET A 88 -20.71 5.45 -8.78
CA MET A 88 -20.65 6.10 -7.47
C MET A 88 -21.57 5.41 -6.45
N ASN A 89 -22.78 5.02 -6.85
CA ASN A 89 -23.68 4.25 -6.00
C ASN A 89 -23.07 2.89 -5.59
N GLN A 90 -22.38 2.21 -6.51
CA GLN A 90 -21.67 0.97 -6.20
C GLN A 90 -20.52 1.22 -5.22
N LEU A 91 -19.75 2.29 -5.43
CA LEU A 91 -18.67 2.66 -4.52
C LEU A 91 -19.19 3.00 -3.12
N GLU A 92 -20.29 3.75 -3.01
CA GLU A 92 -20.93 4.06 -1.73
C GLU A 92 -21.38 2.80 -1.01
N SER A 93 -22.02 1.88 -1.73
CA SER A 93 -22.42 0.58 -1.17
C SER A 93 -21.22 -0.21 -0.65
N TYR A 94 -20.14 -0.28 -1.43
CA TYR A 94 -18.91 -0.97 -1.03
C TYR A 94 -18.27 -0.33 0.20
N VAL A 95 -18.07 0.99 0.17
CA VAL A 95 -17.43 1.75 1.26
C VAL A 95 -18.25 1.67 2.55
N SER A 96 -19.58 1.83 2.47
CA SER A 96 -20.45 1.81 3.65
C SER A 96 -20.45 0.46 4.39
N SER A 97 -20.24 -0.64 3.66
CA SER A 97 -20.35 -2.01 4.17
C SER A 97 -19.00 -2.71 4.40
N HIS A 98 -17.95 -2.34 3.68
CA HIS A 98 -16.67 -3.05 3.70
C HIS A 98 -15.47 -2.18 4.09
N LEU A 99 -15.64 -0.87 4.34
CA LEU A 99 -14.50 -0.03 4.75
C LEU A 99 -14.07 -0.28 6.20
N ILE A 100 -15.02 -0.39 7.13
CA ILE A 100 -14.75 -0.57 8.57
C ILE A 100 -14.70 -2.07 8.92
N GLY A 101 -13.70 -2.47 9.70
CA GLY A 101 -13.47 -3.85 10.12
C GLY A 101 -12.77 -4.72 9.07
N SER A 102 -12.26 -4.13 7.99
CA SER A 102 -11.63 -4.86 6.89
C SER A 102 -10.14 -4.52 6.73
N PRO A 103 -9.37 -5.30 5.95
CA PRO A 103 -7.98 -4.97 5.65
C PRO A 103 -7.80 -3.61 4.98
N ILE A 104 -8.83 -3.11 4.26
CA ILE A 104 -8.73 -1.81 3.58
C ILE A 104 -8.76 -0.64 4.56
N GLU A 105 -9.35 -0.79 5.76
CA GLU A 105 -9.38 0.24 6.81
C GLU A 105 -7.96 0.69 7.17
N LYS A 106 -7.10 -0.27 7.54
CA LYS A 106 -5.72 0.01 7.96
C LYS A 106 -4.84 0.44 6.79
N TYR A 107 -5.09 -0.09 5.61
CA TYR A 107 -4.42 0.40 4.40
C TYR A 107 -4.73 1.88 4.16
N TRP A 108 -5.99 2.29 4.30
CA TRP A 108 -6.41 3.68 4.14
C TRP A 108 -5.81 4.60 5.21
N GLU A 109 -5.84 4.19 6.48
CA GLU A 109 -5.22 4.97 7.57
C GLU A 109 -3.73 5.25 7.32
N ASN A 110 -2.99 4.20 6.95
CA ASN A 110 -1.55 4.30 6.68
C ASN A 110 -1.29 5.13 5.42
N SER A 111 -2.04 4.89 4.34
CA SER A 111 -1.89 5.63 3.09
C SER A 111 -2.15 7.13 3.27
N MET A 112 -3.17 7.52 4.04
CA MET A 112 -3.41 8.93 4.39
C MET A 112 -2.25 9.51 5.19
N THR A 113 -1.77 8.78 6.20
CA THR A 113 -0.64 9.20 7.04
C THR A 113 0.62 9.39 6.21
N ASP A 114 0.93 8.45 5.32
CA ASP A 114 2.10 8.50 4.46
C ASP A 114 1.99 9.61 3.42
N SER A 115 0.83 9.75 2.76
CA SER A 115 0.60 10.80 1.77
C SER A 115 0.72 12.20 2.39
N ILE A 116 0.13 12.43 3.56
CA ILE A 116 0.17 13.73 4.23
C ILE A 116 1.56 14.01 4.84
N CYS A 117 2.12 13.05 5.58
CA CYS A 117 3.38 13.28 6.29
C CYS A 117 4.62 13.18 5.40
N SER A 118 4.54 12.57 4.22
CA SER A 118 5.66 12.57 3.26
C SER A 118 5.97 13.95 2.69
N HIS A 119 4.98 14.83 2.62
CA HIS A 119 5.15 16.23 2.19
C HIS A 119 5.61 17.15 3.33
N SER A 120 5.69 16.65 4.56
CA SER A 120 6.18 17.43 5.70
C SER A 120 7.72 17.52 5.69
N ILE A 121 8.25 18.68 6.11
CA ILE A 121 9.70 18.85 6.32
C ILE A 121 10.16 17.79 7.33
N SER A 122 11.34 17.20 7.12
CA SER A 122 11.87 16.07 7.92
C SER A 122 11.73 16.26 9.44
N TYR A 123 11.94 17.49 9.93
CA TYR A 123 11.78 17.87 11.32
C TYR A 123 10.37 17.62 11.89
N PHE A 124 9.33 17.85 11.10
CA PHE A 124 7.93 17.74 11.52
C PHE A 124 7.32 16.35 11.28
N LYS A 125 8.04 15.42 10.65
CA LYS A 125 7.52 14.12 10.28
C LYS A 125 7.00 13.33 11.49
N ALA A 126 7.76 13.32 12.60
CA ALA A 126 7.36 12.62 13.83
C ALA A 126 6.09 13.24 14.46
N THR A 127 6.02 14.57 14.53
CA THR A 127 4.84 15.28 15.01
C THR A 127 3.63 15.07 14.09
N CYS A 128 3.84 15.05 12.77
CA CYS A 128 2.80 14.74 11.80
C CYS A 128 2.24 13.33 12.01
N GLN A 129 3.11 12.32 12.15
CA GLN A 129 2.68 10.95 12.41
C GLN A 129 1.87 10.83 13.72
N GLN A 130 2.28 11.55 14.76
CA GLN A 130 1.55 11.58 16.03
C GLN A 130 0.17 12.24 15.91
N ILE A 131 0.02 13.27 15.07
CA ILE A 131 -1.29 13.85 14.79
C ILE A 131 -2.14 12.85 13.98
N MET A 132 -1.55 12.30 12.92
CA MET A 132 -2.21 11.38 12.01
C MET A 132 -2.69 10.09 12.68
N SER A 133 -2.01 9.60 13.72
CA SER A 133 -2.46 8.43 14.48
C SER A 133 -3.84 8.62 15.13
N SER A 134 -4.28 9.86 15.35
CA SER A 134 -5.63 10.18 15.85
C SER A 134 -6.59 10.66 14.76
N VAL A 135 -6.04 11.29 13.71
CA VAL A 135 -6.81 11.93 12.65
C VAL A 135 -7.21 10.94 11.56
N ALA A 136 -6.28 10.09 11.11
CA ALA A 136 -6.52 9.07 10.10
C ALA A 136 -7.74 8.18 10.41
N PRO A 137 -7.86 7.53 11.58
CA PRO A 137 -9.02 6.66 11.87
C PRO A 137 -10.34 7.44 11.83
N ARG A 138 -10.36 8.68 12.34
CA ARG A 138 -11.56 9.53 12.29
C ARG A 138 -11.98 9.85 10.86
N PHE A 139 -11.03 10.11 9.97
CA PHE A 139 -11.32 10.32 8.56
C PHE A 139 -11.87 9.07 7.87
N VAL A 140 -11.33 7.88 8.17
CA VAL A 140 -11.88 6.62 7.64
C VAL A 140 -13.33 6.42 8.09
N HIS A 141 -13.60 6.62 9.38
CA HIS A 141 -14.96 6.52 9.92
C HIS A 141 -15.91 7.54 9.29
N LEU A 142 -15.50 8.80 9.17
CA LEU A 142 -16.29 9.84 8.51
C LEU A 142 -16.58 9.47 7.06
N THR A 143 -15.62 8.89 6.35
CA THR A 143 -15.80 8.45 4.96
C THR A 143 -16.87 7.35 4.87
N ALA A 144 -16.85 6.38 5.77
CA ALA A 144 -17.89 5.37 5.84
C ALA A 144 -19.27 5.98 6.14
N ASP A 145 -19.35 6.99 7.02
CA ASP A 145 -20.59 7.69 7.34
C ASP A 145 -21.12 8.53 6.17
N LEU A 146 -20.24 9.20 5.43
CA LEU A 146 -20.60 9.94 4.22
C LEU A 146 -21.14 9.01 3.13
N ALA A 147 -20.51 7.84 2.96
CA ALA A 147 -21.00 6.81 2.04
C ALA A 147 -22.41 6.32 2.44
N ARG A 148 -22.66 6.06 3.72
CA ARG A 148 -24.00 5.69 4.23
C ARG A 148 -25.06 6.75 4.00
N GLN A 149 -24.66 8.02 3.95
CA GLN A 149 -25.55 9.17 3.72
C GLN A 149 -25.71 9.51 2.23
N ASN A 150 -25.21 8.65 1.33
CA ASN A 150 -25.20 8.85 -0.12
C ASN A 150 -24.56 10.19 -0.54
N LYS A 151 -23.55 10.65 0.23
CA LYS A 151 -22.92 11.96 0.02
C LYS A 151 -21.98 11.98 -1.17
N PHE A 152 -21.48 10.84 -1.62
CA PHE A 152 -20.60 10.78 -2.79
C PHE A 152 -21.40 10.94 -4.09
N SER A 153 -22.55 10.27 -4.18
CA SER A 153 -23.49 10.39 -5.30
C SER A 153 -24.08 11.79 -5.37
N GLN A 154 -24.49 12.36 -4.22
CA GLN A 154 -24.96 13.76 -4.14
C GLN A 154 -23.93 14.75 -4.68
N ALA A 155 -22.64 14.55 -4.38
CA ALA A 155 -21.58 15.44 -4.86
C ALA A 155 -21.41 15.43 -6.39
N LEU A 156 -21.88 14.36 -7.07
CA LEU A 156 -21.82 14.22 -8.52
C LEU A 156 -23.12 14.63 -9.24
N ASN A 157 -24.11 15.16 -8.50
CA ASN A 157 -25.48 15.38 -8.95
C ASN A 157 -26.12 14.08 -9.47
N CYS A 158 -25.86 13.01 -8.72
CA CYS A 158 -26.65 11.79 -8.67
C CYS A 158 -27.50 11.86 -7.39
#